data_AF-A0A7S1H7R0-F1
#
_entry.id   AF-A0A7S1H7R0-F1
#
_cell.length_a   1.000
_cell.length_b   1.000
_cell.length_c   1.000
_cell.angle_alpha   90.00
_cell.angle_beta   90.00
_cell.angle_gamma   90.00
#
_symmetry.space_group_name_H-M   'P 1'
#
loop_
_entity.id
_entity.type
_entity.pdbx_description
1 polymer ?
#
loop_
_entity_poly.entity_id
_entity_poly.type
_entity_poly.pdbx_seq_one_letter_code
_entity_poly.pdbx_strand_id
1 'polypeptide(L)'
;TGKGAGWISRVYSEAVARPRGTVLGQEVFDSGVFPGQTDFVVFRDQGGWQGLDLVLVEDGYGYHSPHDAPTEVNDGVILRAGGTTIDVALAMLPIMYAERSDAGS
;
A
#
# COMPACT_ATOMS: atom_id res chain seq x y z
N THR A 1 -6.29 -4.30 -2.41
CA THR A 1 -7.04 -4.32 -1.12
C THR A 1 -8.25 -5.23 -1.26
N GLY A 2 -8.61 -6.02 -0.25
CA GLY A 2 -9.74 -6.98 -0.32
C GLY A 2 -11.12 -6.36 -0.02
N LYS A 3 -12.21 -7.06 -0.35
CA LYS A 3 -13.58 -6.64 0.03
C LYS A 3 -13.67 -6.43 1.55
N GLY A 4 -14.22 -5.30 1.98
CA GLY A 4 -14.39 -4.95 3.41
C GLY A 4 -13.18 -4.31 4.09
N ALA A 5 -12.05 -4.10 3.38
CA ALA A 5 -10.82 -3.53 3.94
C ALA A 5 -10.83 -2.00 4.15
N GLY A 6 -12.00 -1.36 4.22
CA GLY A 6 -12.12 0.10 4.35
C GLY A 6 -11.49 0.65 5.64
N TRP A 7 -11.41 -0.18 6.68
CA TRP A 7 -10.73 0.16 7.93
C TRP A 7 -9.22 0.39 7.74
N ILE A 8 -8.57 -0.31 6.81
CA ILE A 8 -7.14 -0.14 6.50
C ILE A 8 -6.90 1.24 5.86
N SER A 9 -7.76 1.63 4.93
CA SER A 9 -7.70 2.98 4.32
C SER A 9 -7.94 4.07 5.35
N ARG A 10 -8.80 3.82 6.35
CA ARG A 10 -9.01 4.73 7.47
C ARG A 10 -7.75 4.88 8.32
N VAL A 11 -7.14 3.76 8.74
CA VAL A 11 -5.86 3.77 9.48
C VAL A 11 -4.79 4.55 8.72
N TYR A 12 -4.64 4.30 7.42
CA TYR A 12 -3.73 5.06 6.56
C TYR A 12 -4.02 6.57 6.60
N SER A 13 -5.29 6.97 6.45
CA SER A 13 -5.69 8.38 6.42
C SER A 13 -5.50 9.12 7.75
N GLU A 14 -5.60 8.41 8.87
CA GLU A 14 -5.48 8.98 10.22
C GLU A 14 -4.02 9.00 10.70
N ALA A 15 -3.22 7.99 10.31
CA ALA A 15 -1.83 7.85 10.77
C ALA A 15 -0.85 8.73 10.01
N VAL A 16 -1.04 8.90 8.70
CA VAL A 16 -0.07 9.59 7.83
C VAL A 16 -0.33 11.08 7.82
N ALA A 17 0.68 11.89 8.15
CA ALA A 17 0.52 13.35 8.30
C ALA A 17 -0.01 14.08 7.03
N ARG A 18 0.29 13.53 5.83
CA ARG A 18 -0.19 14.04 4.54
C ARG A 18 -0.54 12.86 3.63
N PRO A 19 -1.68 12.20 3.86
CA PRO A 19 -2.05 11.01 3.10
C PRO A 19 -2.32 11.44 1.65
N ARG A 20 -1.76 10.69 0.70
CA ARG A 20 -1.95 10.90 -0.74
C ARG A 20 -2.15 9.55 -1.40
N GLY A 21 -3.30 9.38 -2.02
CA GLY A 21 -3.66 8.17 -2.75
C GLY A 21 -4.90 8.42 -3.58
N THR A 22 -5.12 7.52 -4.54
CA THR A 22 -6.31 7.52 -5.38
C THR A 22 -6.94 6.14 -5.35
N VAL A 23 -8.27 6.08 -5.38
CA VAL A 23 -9.00 4.81 -5.52
C VAL A 23 -8.84 4.22 -6.93
N LEU A 24 -8.47 5.05 -7.91
CA LEU A 24 -8.34 4.65 -9.31
C LEU A 24 -7.28 3.55 -9.50
N GLY A 25 -6.21 3.54 -8.70
CA GLY A 25 -5.20 2.48 -8.78
C GLY A 25 -5.81 1.11 -8.51
N GLN A 26 -6.61 1.00 -7.45
CA GLN A 26 -7.30 -0.24 -7.11
C GLN A 26 -8.27 -0.67 -8.23
N GLU A 27 -9.03 0.27 -8.78
CA GLU A 27 -9.95 -0.01 -9.89
C GLU A 27 -9.20 -0.48 -11.15
N VAL A 28 -8.05 0.12 -11.46
CA VAL A 28 -7.21 -0.28 -12.60
C VAL A 28 -6.67 -1.71 -12.42
N PHE A 29 -6.14 -2.04 -11.24
CA PHE A 29 -5.67 -3.40 -10.97
C PHE A 29 -6.82 -4.43 -10.95
N ASP A 30 -7.97 -4.08 -10.40
CA ASP A 30 -9.14 -4.97 -10.34
C ASP A 30 -9.82 -5.14 -11.72
N SER A 31 -9.69 -4.15 -12.61
CA SER A 31 -10.23 -4.23 -13.97
C SER A 31 -9.50 -5.22 -14.87
N GLY A 32 -8.25 -5.59 -14.52
CA GLY A 32 -7.38 -6.41 -15.37
C GLY A 32 -6.86 -5.70 -16.63
N VAL A 33 -7.13 -4.39 -16.80
CA VAL A 33 -6.65 -3.60 -17.94
C VAL A 33 -5.15 -3.33 -17.83
N PHE A 34 -4.64 -3.17 -16.61
CA PHE A 34 -3.20 -3.07 -16.38
C PHE A 34 -2.59 -4.47 -16.35
N PRO A 35 -1.63 -4.78 -17.23
CA PRO A 35 -1.06 -6.14 -17.35
C PRO A 35 -0.10 -6.49 -16.20
N GLY A 36 0.29 -5.52 -15.38
CA GLY A 36 1.17 -5.73 -14.24
C GLY A 36 0.41 -6.19 -12.99
N GLN A 37 1.12 -6.92 -12.13
CA GLN A 37 0.66 -7.32 -10.81
C GLN A 37 1.74 -6.98 -9.79
N THR A 38 1.35 -6.80 -8.54
CA THR A 38 2.28 -6.75 -7.41
C THR A 38 2.30 -8.12 -6.74
N ASP A 39 3.33 -8.38 -5.94
CA ASP A 39 3.41 -9.61 -5.13
C ASP A 39 2.23 -9.75 -4.14
N PHE A 40 1.50 -8.66 -3.88
CA PHE A 40 0.30 -8.67 -3.05
C PHE A 40 -0.79 -9.62 -3.56
N VAL A 41 -0.79 -9.95 -4.86
CA VAL A 41 -1.72 -10.91 -5.46
C VAL A 41 -1.72 -12.27 -4.74
N VAL A 42 -0.55 -12.74 -4.28
CA VAL A 42 -0.43 -14.04 -3.59
C VAL A 42 -1.13 -13.98 -2.22
N PHE A 43 -0.89 -12.91 -1.47
CA PHE A 43 -1.50 -12.71 -0.14
C PHE A 43 -3.01 -12.54 -0.23
N ARG A 44 -3.49 -11.80 -1.25
CA ARG A 44 -4.91 -11.57 -1.50
C ARG A 44 -5.63 -12.85 -1.94
N ASP A 45 -5.15 -13.49 -3.00
CA ASP A 45 -5.91 -14.52 -3.71
C ASP A 45 -5.74 -15.92 -3.11
N GLN A 46 -4.56 -16.21 -2.55
CA GLN A 46 -4.29 -17.51 -1.91
C GLN A 46 -4.45 -17.43 -0.39
N GLY A 47 -4.05 -16.31 0.22
CA GLY A 47 -4.16 -16.10 1.67
C GLY A 47 -5.53 -15.60 2.13
N GLY A 48 -6.29 -14.94 1.26
CA GLY A 48 -7.52 -14.24 1.65
C GLY A 48 -7.28 -13.03 2.55
N TRP A 49 -6.05 -12.52 2.59
CA TRP A 49 -5.65 -11.47 3.55
C TRP A 49 -6.05 -10.08 3.04
N GLN A 50 -6.52 -9.25 3.97
CA GLN A 50 -6.64 -7.82 3.75
C GLN A 50 -5.28 -7.16 4.03
N GLY A 51 -4.93 -6.14 3.26
CA GLY A 51 -3.65 -5.46 3.39
C GLY A 51 -3.62 -4.15 2.61
N LEU A 52 -2.61 -3.35 2.91
CA LEU A 52 -2.30 -2.11 2.20
C LEU A 52 -1.15 -2.36 1.23
N ASP A 53 -1.39 -2.08 -0.06
CA ASP A 53 -0.38 -2.12 -1.11
C ASP A 53 -0.17 -0.69 -1.63
N LEU A 54 1.08 -0.23 -1.65
CA LEU A 54 1.45 1.14 -1.99
C LEU A 54 2.37 1.13 -3.21
N VAL A 55 1.93 1.83 -4.26
CA VAL A 55 2.71 2.04 -5.48
C VAL A 55 2.91 3.53 -5.68
N LEU A 56 4.12 3.92 -6.04
CA LEU A 56 4.44 5.28 -6.47
C LEU A 56 4.09 5.40 -7.96
N VAL A 57 3.28 6.39 -8.32
CA VAL A 57 2.69 6.51 -9.68
C VAL A 57 3.14 7.74 -10.46
N GLU A 58 3.98 8.58 -9.86
CA GLU A 58 4.60 9.73 -10.54
C GLU A 58 5.78 9.24 -11.39
N ASP A 59 5.96 9.83 -12.58
CA ASP A 59 7.03 9.48 -13.54
C ASP A 59 7.11 7.98 -13.94
N GLY A 60 5.95 7.31 -13.95
CA GLY A 60 5.85 5.87 -14.26
C GLY A 60 6.33 5.46 -15.66
N TYR A 61 6.61 6.40 -16.57
CA TYR A 61 7.23 6.09 -17.87
C TYR A 61 8.68 5.57 -17.71
N GLY A 62 9.34 5.87 -16.59
CA GLY A 62 10.69 5.39 -16.29
C GLY A 62 10.73 3.90 -15.96
N TYR A 63 9.60 3.33 -15.54
CA TYR A 63 9.48 1.92 -15.16
C TYR A 63 9.86 0.98 -16.32
N HIS A 64 10.68 -0.03 -16.05
CA HIS A 64 11.19 -0.98 -17.06
C HIS A 64 11.90 -0.30 -18.26
N SER A 65 12.54 0.84 -18.02
CA SER A 65 13.29 1.57 -19.03
C SER A 65 14.70 1.91 -18.53
N PRO A 66 15.61 2.39 -19.40
CA PRO A 66 16.91 2.90 -18.97
C PRO A 66 16.84 4.10 -18.00
N HIS A 67 15.67 4.76 -17.87
CA HIS A 67 15.44 5.82 -16.91
C HIS A 67 15.09 5.31 -15.50
N ASP A 68 15.02 3.98 -15.29
CA ASP A 68 14.92 3.40 -13.95
C ASP A 68 16.28 3.47 -13.24
N ALA A 69 16.63 4.69 -12.81
CA ALA A 69 17.92 5.03 -12.24
C ALA A 69 17.75 5.86 -10.95
N PRO A 70 18.63 5.69 -9.95
CA PRO A 70 18.55 6.45 -8.69
C PRO A 70 18.56 7.97 -8.88
N THR A 71 19.18 8.46 -9.95
CA THR A 71 19.26 9.90 -10.28
C THR A 71 17.92 10.50 -10.66
N GLU A 72 16.94 9.68 -11.08
CA GLU A 72 15.59 10.13 -11.44
C GLU A 72 14.65 10.14 -10.22
N VAL A 73 15.11 9.67 -9.04
CA VAL A 73 14.29 9.59 -7.83
C VAL A 73 14.49 10.81 -6.95
N ASN A 74 13.40 11.50 -6.60
CA ASN A 74 13.43 12.61 -5.66
C ASN A 74 13.58 12.12 -4.21
N ASP A 75 14.52 12.67 -3.44
CA ASP A 75 14.74 12.32 -2.01
C ASP A 75 13.47 12.44 -1.15
N GLY A 76 12.61 13.41 -1.46
CA GLY A 76 11.33 13.61 -0.79
C GLY A 76 10.35 12.45 -0.99
N VAL A 77 10.46 11.70 -2.09
CA VAL A 77 9.69 10.48 -2.33
C VAL A 77 10.16 9.37 -1.40
N ILE A 78 11.48 9.19 -1.25
CA ILE A 78 12.06 8.19 -0.33
C ILE A 78 11.65 8.49 1.11
N LEU A 79 11.81 9.73 1.56
CA LEU A 79 11.42 10.15 2.90
C LEU A 79 9.92 9.96 3.15
N ARG A 80 9.08 10.30 2.17
CA ARG A 80 7.63 10.12 2.26
C ARG A 80 7.24 8.65 2.30
N ALA A 81 7.82 7.82 1.45
CA ALA A 81 7.55 6.39 1.40
C ALA A 81 7.95 5.73 2.73
N GLY A 82 9.16 5.98 3.22
CA GLY A 82 9.63 5.47 4.50
C GLY A 82 8.78 5.94 5.68
N GLY A 83 8.49 7.24 5.75
CA GLY A 83 7.63 7.83 6.78
C GLY A 83 6.22 7.25 6.79
N THR A 84 5.62 7.11 5.60
CA THR A 84 4.30 6.49 5.43
C THR A 84 4.29 5.04 5.94
N THR A 85 5.31 4.25 5.57
CA THR A 85 5.41 2.85 5.98
C THR A 85 5.50 2.72 7.50
N ILE A 86 6.31 3.54 8.17
CA ILE A 86 6.45 3.47 9.63
C ILE A 86 5.21 3.96 10.35
N ASP A 87 4.58 5.06 9.90
CA ASP A 87 3.36 5.60 10.50
C ASP A 87 2.23 4.57 10.45
N VAL A 88 2.02 3.93 9.30
CA VAL A 88 1.00 2.89 9.13
C VAL A 88 1.32 1.67 9.97
N ALA A 89 2.56 1.17 9.94
CA ALA A 89 2.94 -0.01 10.71
C ALA A 89 2.71 0.21 12.21
N LEU A 90 3.12 1.36 12.74
CA LEU A 90 2.92 1.72 14.15
C LEU A 90 1.44 1.86 14.50
N ALA A 91 0.62 2.42 13.61
CA ALA A 91 -0.82 2.55 13.82
C ALA A 91 -1.55 1.19 13.78
N MET A 92 -1.05 0.24 13.00
CA MET A 92 -1.61 -1.12 12.90
C MET A 92 -1.26 -2.01 14.09
N LEU A 93 -0.09 -1.84 14.71
CA LEU A 93 0.37 -2.67 15.83
C LEU A 93 -0.70 -2.88 16.93
N PRO A 94 -1.29 -1.84 17.54
CA PRO A 94 -2.27 -2.04 18.61
C PRO A 94 -3.53 -2.76 18.15
N ILE A 95 -3.97 -2.54 16.90
CA ILE A 95 -5.14 -3.20 16.31
C ILE A 95 -4.87 -4.70 16.19
N MET A 96 -3.71 -5.07 15.63
CA MET A 96 -3.30 -6.47 15.48
C MET A 96 -3.11 -7.18 16.83
N TYR A 97 -2.59 -6.47 17.85
CA TYR A 97 -2.47 -7.02 19.20
C TYR A 97 -3.83 -7.29 19.84
N ALA A 98 -4.80 -6.39 19.68
CA ALA A 98 -6.15 -6.55 20.20
C ALA A 98 -6.88 -7.75 19.55
N GLU A 99 -6.80 -7.88 18.22
CA GLU A 99 -7.39 -9.03 17.52
C GLU A 99 -6.77 -10.37 17.96
N ARG A 100 -5.45 -10.39 18.20
CA ARG A 100 -4.77 -11.58 18.70
C ARG A 100 -5.20 -11.96 20.11
N SER A 101 -5.43 -11.00 21.00
CA SER A 101 -5.92 -11.30 22.35
C SER A 101 -7.35 -11.86 22.34
N ASP A 102 -8.19 -11.39 21.43
CA ASP A 102 -9.59 -11.83 21.32
C ASP A 102 -9.72 -13.20 20.63
N ALA A 103 -8.79 -13.56 19.74
CA ALA A 103 -8.73 -14.88 19.11
C ALA A 103 -8.16 -15.99 20.02
N GLY A 104 -7.61 -15.64 21.18
CA GLY A 104 -6.99 -16.54 22.14
C GLY A 104 -7.85 -16.91 23.36
N SER A 105 -9.09 -16.40 23.44
CA SER A 105 -10.09 -16.70 24.47
C SER A 105 -11.23 -17.56 23.93
#